data_AF-A0A1M7M6A9-F1
#
_entry.id   AF-A0A1M7M6A9-F1
#
_cell.length_a   1.000
_cell.length_b   1.000
_cell.length_c   1.000
_cell.angle_alpha   90.00
_cell.angle_beta   90.00
_cell.angle_gamma   90.00
#
_symmetry.space_group_name_H-M   'P 1'
#
loop_
_entity.id
_entity.type
_entity.pdbx_description
1 polymer ?
#
loop_
_entity_poly.entity_id
_entity_poly.type
_entity_poly.pdbx_seq_one_letter_code
_entity_poly.pdbx_strand_id
1 'polypeptide(L)'
;MKTPVYILTFIFLAFIATPSIVAYIDNSVDVSFAFNVNEEESSSKNQINLEFNFEEQHTNYASIHFLQEQDYTGDFYTESYPVVFLDVIFPPPKNA
;
A
#
# COMPACT_ATOMS: atom_id res chain seq x y z
N MET A 1 20.99 -7.51 -37.38
CA MET A 1 21.17 -7.25 -35.93
C MET A 1 19.98 -6.52 -35.30
N LYS A 2 18.74 -6.69 -35.79
CA LYS A 2 17.56 -5.96 -35.26
C LYS A 2 16.69 -6.81 -34.32
N THR A 3 16.72 -8.13 -34.50
CA THR A 3 16.01 -9.11 -33.67
C THR A 3 16.28 -8.98 -32.17
N PRO A 4 17.54 -8.86 -31.68
CA PRO A 4 17.77 -8.70 -30.24
C PRO A 4 17.23 -7.37 -29.72
N VAL A 5 17.24 -6.31 -30.53
CA VAL A 5 16.67 -5.01 -30.17
C VAL A 5 15.16 -5.15 -29.95
N TYR A 6 14.43 -5.78 -30.88
CA TYR A 6 12.99 -5.98 -30.72
C TYR A 6 12.64 -6.80 -29.48
N ILE A 7 13.42 -7.86 -29.18
CA ILE A 7 13.23 -8.67 -27.97
C ILE A 7 13.44 -7.83 -26.71
N LEU A 8 14.54 -7.07 -26.65
CA LEU A 8 14.84 -6.21 -25.50
C LEU A 8 13.77 -5.12 -25.32
N THR A 9 13.29 -4.55 -26.44
CA THR A 9 12.26 -3.50 -26.41
C THR A 9 10.93 -4.07 -25.94
N PHE A 10 10.57 -5.28 -26.36
CA PHE A 10 9.37 -5.98 -25.89
C PHE A 10 9.43 -6.28 -24.39
N ILE A 11 10.54 -6.81 -23.91
CA ILE A 11 10.74 -7.10 -22.47
C ILE A 11 10.64 -5.80 -21.66
N PHE A 12 11.28 -4.73 -22.12
CA PHE A 12 11.20 -3.43 -21.47
C PHE A 12 9.78 -2.88 -21.43
N LEU A 13 9.04 -3.00 -22.53
CA LEU A 13 7.65 -2.53 -22.59
C LEU A 13 6.75 -3.34 -21.66
N ALA A 14 6.93 -4.66 -21.60
CA ALA A 14 6.18 -5.53 -20.70
C ALA A 14 6.48 -5.20 -19.22
N PHE A 15 7.74 -4.92 -18.89
CA PHE A 15 8.16 -4.55 -17.54
C PHE A 15 7.47 -3.27 -17.04
N ILE A 16 7.26 -2.27 -17.90
CA ILE A 16 6.55 -1.04 -17.53
C ILE A 16 5.02 -1.21 -17.58
N ALA A 17 4.52 -2.01 -18.52
CA ALA A 17 3.09 -2.21 -18.70
C ALA A 17 2.45 -3.00 -17.54
N THR A 18 3.13 -4.03 -17.03
CA THR A 18 2.62 -4.88 -15.93
C THR A 18 2.16 -4.10 -14.69
N PRO A 19 2.97 -3.24 -14.04
CA PRO A 19 2.56 -2.50 -12.85
C PRO A 19 1.50 -1.46 -13.20
N SER A 20 1.59 -0.89 -14.39
CA SER A 20 0.63 0.11 -14.86
C SER A 20 -0.77 -0.47 -15.02
N ILE A 21 -0.88 -1.69 -15.58
CA ILE A 21 -2.17 -2.39 -15.72
C ILE A 21 -2.69 -2.83 -14.36
N VAL A 22 -1.83 -3.36 -13.50
CA VAL A 22 -2.23 -3.80 -12.14
C VAL A 22 -2.75 -2.63 -11.31
N ALA A 23 -2.02 -1.52 -11.29
CA ALA A 23 -2.43 -0.30 -10.59
C ALA A 23 -3.71 0.32 -11.18
N TYR A 24 -3.97 0.14 -12.48
CA TYR A 24 -5.20 0.62 -13.11
C TYR A 24 -6.43 -0.18 -12.70
N ILE A 25 -6.29 -1.50 -12.52
CA ILE A 25 -7.41 -2.38 -12.15
C ILE A 25 -7.82 -2.15 -10.69
N ASP A 26 -6.84 -2.02 -9.81
CA ASP A 26 -7.10 -1.85 -8.38
C ASP A 26 -6.01 -0.99 -7.72
N ASN A 27 -6.42 0.17 -7.18
CA ASN A 27 -5.53 1.12 -6.51
C ASN A 27 -5.02 0.61 -5.16
N SER A 28 -5.58 -0.48 -4.63
CA SER A 28 -5.16 -1.08 -3.36
C SER A 28 -4.14 -2.20 -3.53
N VAL A 29 -3.87 -2.64 -4.76
CA VAL A 29 -2.95 -3.74 -5.03
C VAL A 29 -1.51 -3.24 -4.94
N ASP A 30 -0.73 -3.92 -4.09
CA ASP A 30 0.69 -3.64 -3.94
C ASP A 30 1.50 -4.16 -5.15
N VAL A 31 1.90 -3.23 -6.02
CA VAL A 31 2.75 -3.49 -7.19
C VAL A 31 4.19 -3.84 -6.81
N SER A 32 4.62 -3.64 -5.56
CA SER A 32 5.98 -4.00 -5.11
C SER A 32 6.26 -5.50 -5.23
N PHE A 33 5.24 -6.36 -5.16
CA PHE A 33 5.39 -7.81 -5.36
C PHE A 33 5.88 -8.15 -6.78
N ALA A 34 5.41 -7.42 -7.80
CA ALA A 34 5.76 -7.68 -9.20
C ALA A 34 7.19 -7.23 -9.53
N PHE A 35 7.73 -6.32 -8.72
CA PHE A 35 9.05 -5.70 -8.88
C PHE A 35 9.98 -5.97 -7.72
N ASN A 36 9.71 -7.02 -6.92
CA ASN A 36 10.61 -7.46 -5.87
C ASN A 36 11.85 -8.10 -6.51
N VAL A 37 12.67 -7.25 -7.13
CA VAL A 37 14.00 -7.53 -7.61
C VAL A 37 14.87 -7.36 -6.38
N ASN A 38 14.98 -8.46 -5.64
CA ASN A 38 15.84 -8.62 -4.50
C ASN A 38 17.30 -8.34 -4.89
N GLU A 39 17.69 -7.06 -4.88
CA GLU A 39 19.06 -6.58 -5.16
C GLU A 39 19.98 -6.82 -3.95
N GLU A 40 19.42 -7.19 -2.79
CA GLU A 40 20.19 -7.56 -1.60
C GLU A 40 20.13 -9.07 -1.30
N GLU A 41 21.29 -9.70 -1.48
CA GLU A 41 21.74 -10.96 -0.89
C GLU A 41 20.89 -12.22 -1.15
N SER A 42 21.16 -12.82 -2.30
CA SER A 42 21.01 -14.26 -2.50
C SER A 42 21.83 -15.05 -1.47
N SER A 43 21.23 -15.45 -0.34
CA SER A 43 21.65 -16.66 0.37
C SER A 43 20.47 -17.36 1.04
N SER A 44 20.07 -18.49 0.44
CA SER A 44 19.28 -19.61 1.02
C SER A 44 17.95 -19.36 1.75
N LYS A 45 17.46 -18.12 1.90
CA LYS A 45 16.20 -17.80 2.60
C LYS A 45 15.01 -17.48 1.69
N ASN A 46 15.20 -17.40 0.37
CA ASN A 46 14.12 -17.17 -0.60
C ASN A 46 13.34 -18.45 -0.96
N GLN A 47 12.93 -19.22 0.05
CA GLN A 47 11.79 -20.13 -0.14
C GLN A 47 10.55 -19.24 -0.14
N ILE A 48 10.10 -18.86 -1.33
CA ILE A 48 8.79 -18.25 -1.52
C ILE A 48 7.77 -19.31 -1.11
N ASN A 49 7.40 -19.34 0.17
CA ASN A 49 6.23 -20.06 0.63
C ASN A 49 5.02 -19.30 0.11
N LEU A 50 4.57 -19.69 -1.08
CA LEU A 50 3.28 -19.29 -1.64
C LEU A 50 2.17 -19.97 -0.83
N GLU A 51 2.04 -19.59 0.43
CA GLU A 51 0.96 -20.03 1.28
C GLU A 51 -0.24 -19.12 1.01
N PHE A 52 -1.08 -19.55 0.08
CA PHE A 52 -2.36 -18.88 -0.17
C PHE A 52 -3.35 -19.34 0.89
N ASN A 53 -3.54 -18.51 1.92
CA ASN A 53 -4.67 -18.66 2.83
C ASN A 53 -5.93 -18.22 2.10
N PHE A 54 -6.65 -19.17 1.53
CA PHE A 54 -8.01 -18.96 1.06
C PHE A 54 -8.90 -18.90 2.30
N GLU A 55 -9.11 -17.70 2.83
CA GLU A 55 -10.16 -17.48 3.82
C GLU A 55 -11.52 -17.80 3.19
N GLU A 56 -12.36 -18.50 3.94
CA GLU A 56 -13.71 -18.81 3.51
C GLU A 56 -14.47 -17.49 3.33
N GLN A 57 -14.80 -17.14 2.08
CA GLN A 57 -15.46 -15.89 1.76
C GLN A 57 -16.89 -15.93 2.28
N HIS A 58 -17.10 -15.53 3.53
CA HIS A 58 -18.43 -15.27 4.04
C HIS A 58 -18.99 -14.02 3.38
N THR A 59 -20.21 -14.12 2.87
CA THR A 59 -20.86 -13.02 2.17
C THR A 59 -20.99 -11.82 3.10
N ASN A 60 -20.22 -10.77 2.84
CA ASN A 60 -20.22 -9.55 3.66
C ASN A 60 -21.40 -8.62 3.32
N TYR A 61 -22.45 -9.17 2.71
CA TYR A 61 -23.59 -8.42 2.20
C TYR A 61 -24.30 -7.61 3.29
N ALA A 62 -24.47 -8.18 4.48
CA ALA A 62 -25.12 -7.50 5.60
C ALA A 62 -24.34 -6.27 6.08
N SER A 63 -23.00 -6.32 6.11
CA SER A 63 -22.19 -5.17 6.54
C SER A 63 -22.09 -4.11 5.43
N ILE A 64 -21.98 -4.53 4.16
CA ILE A 64 -21.99 -3.59 3.02
C ILE A 64 -23.35 -2.87 2.94
N HIS A 65 -24.45 -3.60 3.15
CA HIS A 65 -25.80 -3.01 3.20
C HIS A 65 -25.95 -2.06 4.39
N PHE A 66 -25.44 -2.41 5.57
CA PHE A 66 -25.44 -1.52 6.74
C PHE A 66 -24.69 -0.21 6.48
N LEU A 67 -23.53 -0.27 5.81
CA LEU A 67 -22.74 0.91 5.44
C LEU A 67 -23.44 1.77 4.37
N GLN A 68 -24.16 1.15 3.42
CA GLN A 68 -24.95 1.88 2.42
C GLN A 68 -26.18 2.58 3.02
N GLU A 69 -26.78 2.02 4.07
CA GLU A 69 -27.89 2.67 4.78
C GLU A 69 -27.44 3.90 5.59
N GLN A 70 -26.14 4.02 5.87
CA GLN A 70 -25.56 5.03 6.75
C GLN A 70 -25.07 6.30 6.00
N ASP A 71 -25.61 6.60 4.82
CA ASP A 71 -25.24 7.79 4.03
C ASP A 71 -25.61 9.14 4.71
N TYR A 72 -26.25 9.14 5.88
CA TYR A 72 -26.73 10.37 6.54
C TYR A 72 -26.69 10.39 8.07
N THR A 73 -25.67 9.80 8.70
CA THR A 73 -25.30 10.22 10.07
C THR A 73 -23.99 10.98 10.00
N GLY A 74 -24.09 12.30 9.81
CA GLY A 74 -22.99 13.21 10.07
C GLY A 74 -22.62 13.11 11.55
N ASP A 75 -21.76 12.17 11.89
CA ASP A 75 -21.21 12.03 13.22
C ASP A 75 -20.23 13.18 13.42
N PHE A 76 -20.73 14.26 14.02
CA PHE A 76 -19.91 15.35 14.49
C PHE A 76 -19.15 14.87 15.73
N TYR A 77 -17.93 14.38 15.51
CA TYR A 77 -16.96 14.20 16.60
C TYR A 77 -16.57 15.57 17.13
N THR A 78 -17.28 16.02 18.16
CA THR A 78 -16.87 17.21 18.92
C THR A 78 -15.90 16.74 20.00
N GLU A 79 -14.70 16.34 19.59
CA GLU A 79 -13.65 15.97 20.53
C GLU A 79 -13.21 17.23 21.29
N SER A 80 -13.69 17.37 22.52
CA SER A 80 -13.23 18.41 23.44
C SER A 80 -11.90 17.97 24.07
N TYR A 81 -10.83 17.95 23.28
CA TYR A 81 -9.50 17.71 23.82
C TYR A 81 -9.14 18.86 24.78
N PRO A 82 -8.68 18.56 26.01
CA PRO A 82 -8.12 19.58 26.87
C PRO A 82 -6.90 20.18 26.16
N VAL A 83 -6.82 21.51 26.13
CA VAL A 83 -5.66 22.22 25.59
C VAL A 83 -4.46 21.85 26.46
N VAL A 84 -3.61 20.96 25.96
CA VAL A 84 -2.35 20.60 26.61
C VAL A 84 -1.36 21.72 26.30
N PHE A 85 -1.23 22.67 27.23
CA PHE A 85 -0.13 23.62 27.17
C PHE A 85 1.16 22.84 27.47
N LEU A 86 2.09 22.83 26.53
CA LEU A 86 3.47 22.46 26.80
C LEU A 86 4.02 23.52 27.75
N ASP A 87 4.10 23.19 29.04
CA ASP A 87 4.92 23.96 29.97
C ASP A 87 6.32 24.05 29.35
N VAL A 88 6.82 25.27 29.20
CA VAL A 88 8.17 25.50 28.68
C VAL A 88 9.15 25.07 29.78
N ILE A 89 9.41 23.76 29.85
CA ILE A 89 10.31 23.13 30.83
C ILE A 89 11.78 23.52 30.62
N PHE A 90 12.11 24.20 29.52
CA PHE A 90 13.47 24.58 29.20
C PHE A 90 13.56 26.11 29.03
N PRO A 91 14.30 26.81 29.92
CA PRO A 91 14.55 28.23 29.73
C PRO A 91 15.34 28.44 28.41
N PRO A 92 15.12 29.57 27.73
CA PRO A 92 15.86 29.87 26.50
C PRO A 92 17.38 29.82 26.76
N PRO A 93 18.17 29.28 25.82
CA PRO A 93 19.60 29.21 25.96
C PRO A 93 20.16 30.61 26.20
N LYS A 94 21.00 30.76 27.23
CA LYS A 94 21.74 32.01 27.44
C LYS A 94 22.69 32.17 26.26
N ASN A 95 22.64 33.35 25.66
CA ASN A 95 23.29 33.75 24.40
C ASN A 95 24.67 33.12 24.19
N ALA A 96 24.91 32.74 22.92
CA ALA A 96 26.14 32.17 22.37
C ALA A 96 27.39 33.06 22.56
#